data_AF-A0A6A0IM61-F1
#
_entry.id   AF-A0A6A0IM61-F1
#
_cell.length_a   1.000
_cell.length_b   1.000
_cell.length_c   1.000
_cell.angle_alpha   90.00
_cell.angle_beta   90.00
_cell.angle_gamma   90.00
#
_symmetry.space_group_name_H-M   'P 1'
#
loop_
_entity.id
_entity.type
_entity.pdbx_description
1 polymer ?
#
loop_
_entity_poly.entity_id
_entity_poly.type
_entity_poly.pdbx_seq_one_letter_code
_entity_poly.pdbx_strand_id
1 'polypeptide(L)'
;MRLTLPSDLLRPAGEDAGAAPEAWLYGVLTINGVDHHIEAIAVTGVDGHQAAEAPALDESLDLYLEASAAERPFDTVAIGERRYVLFLTPFSASTWRAAPEEPEEP
;
A
#
# COMPACT_ATOMS: atom_id res chain seq x y z
N MET A 1 14.39 4.90 13.31
CA MET A 1 14.79 5.28 11.94
C MET A 1 13.73 6.22 11.40
N ARG A 2 14.09 7.38 10.82
CA ARG A 2 13.12 8.32 10.24
C ARG A 2 13.29 8.28 8.73
N LEU A 3 12.29 7.75 8.02
CA LEU A 3 12.25 7.75 6.57
C LEU A 3 11.48 8.98 6.10
N THR A 4 12.07 9.80 5.25
CA THR A 4 11.37 10.92 4.60
C THR A 4 11.04 10.49 3.18
N LEU A 5 9.75 10.37 2.88
CA LEU A 5 9.26 10.04 1.54
C LEU A 5 9.05 11.34 0.74
N PRO A 6 9.30 11.35 -0.59
CA PRO A 6 8.92 12.44 -1.47
C PRO A 6 7.41 12.73 -1.35
N SER A 7 7.02 14.01 -1.35
CA SER A 7 5.63 14.42 -1.15
C SER A 7 4.70 14.00 -2.29
N ASP A 8 5.26 13.72 -3.46
CA ASP A 8 4.57 13.26 -4.68
C ASP A 8 4.55 11.73 -4.83
N LEU A 9 5.21 11.01 -3.93
CA LEU A 9 5.30 9.55 -3.95
C LEU A 9 3.93 8.89 -3.75
N LEU A 10 3.14 9.45 -2.83
CA LEU A 10 1.87 8.90 -2.39
C LEU A 10 0.72 9.77 -2.91
N ARG A 11 -0.31 9.12 -3.44
CA ARG A 11 -1.51 9.75 -4.00
C ARG A 11 -2.76 9.15 -3.36
N PRO A 12 -3.84 9.91 -3.22
CA PRO A 12 -5.13 9.36 -2.80
C PRO A 12 -5.56 8.16 -3.66
N ALA A 13 -6.03 7.10 -3.01
CA ALA A 13 -6.55 5.89 -3.65
C ALA A 13 -8.02 5.59 -3.25
N GLY A 14 -8.57 6.35 -2.31
CA GLY A 14 -9.85 6.03 -1.64
C GLY A 14 -11.13 6.58 -2.27
N GLU A 15 -11.06 7.32 -3.39
CA GLU A 15 -12.24 7.98 -3.97
C GLU A 15 -13.36 6.98 -4.33
N ASP A 16 -13.00 5.80 -4.85
CA ASP A 16 -13.95 4.76 -5.22
C ASP A 16 -14.40 3.88 -4.05
N ALA A 17 -13.66 3.90 -2.93
CA ALA A 17 -13.91 3.07 -1.75
C ALA A 17 -14.78 3.77 -0.68
N GLY A 18 -15.25 5.00 -0.94
CA GLY A 18 -16.00 5.80 0.02
C GLY A 18 -15.17 6.27 1.22
N ALA A 19 -13.85 6.15 1.14
CA ALA A 19 -12.91 6.66 2.14
C ALA A 19 -12.54 8.11 1.82
N ALA A 20 -12.21 8.90 2.85
CA ALA A 20 -11.62 10.22 2.61
C ALA A 20 -10.34 10.05 1.76
N PRO A 21 -10.07 10.92 0.77
CA PRO A 21 -8.91 10.79 -0.12
C PRO A 21 -7.57 10.62 0.61
N GLU A 22 -7.43 11.25 1.77
CA GLU A 22 -6.27 11.14 2.65
C GLU A 22 -6.20 9.87 3.51
N ALA A 23 -7.28 9.11 3.65
CA ALA A 23 -7.35 7.93 4.53
C ALA A 23 -6.68 6.71 3.88
N TRP A 24 -6.54 6.72 2.57
CA TRP A 24 -5.82 5.70 1.82
C TRP A 24 -4.94 6.34 0.77
N LEU A 25 -3.63 6.18 0.94
CA LEU A 25 -2.65 6.66 -0.01
C LEU A 25 -1.95 5.48 -0.69
N TYR A 26 -1.62 5.65 -1.95
CA TYR A 26 -0.96 4.65 -2.78
C TYR A 26 0.21 5.27 -3.55
N GLY A 27 1.27 4.49 -3.74
CA GLY A 27 2.43 4.91 -4.51
C GLY A 27 3.31 3.76 -4.95
N VAL A 28 4.40 4.09 -5.63
CA VAL A 28 5.43 3.15 -6.08
C VAL A 28 6.78 3.59 -5.55
N LEU A 29 7.51 2.70 -4.88
CA LEU A 29 8.87 2.94 -4.40
C LEU A 29 9.82 1.85 -4.87
N THR A 30 10.96 2.27 -5.42
CA THR A 30 12.04 1.36 -5.77
C THR A 30 12.97 1.17 -4.57
N ILE A 31 13.11 -0.06 -4.10
CA ILE A 31 14.03 -0.46 -3.02
C ILE A 31 15.00 -1.50 -3.58
N ASN A 32 16.30 -1.22 -3.53
CA ASN A 32 17.35 -2.11 -4.06
C ASN A 32 17.13 -2.54 -5.52
N GLY A 33 16.56 -1.66 -6.35
CA GLY A 33 16.27 -1.93 -7.76
C GLY A 33 15.00 -2.75 -8.02
N VAL A 34 14.20 -3.03 -6.99
CA VAL A 34 12.89 -3.68 -7.12
C VAL A 34 11.80 -2.67 -6.81
N ASP A 35 10.81 -2.56 -7.69
CA ASP A 35 9.65 -1.69 -7.48
C ASP A 35 8.67 -2.34 -6.50
N HIS A 36 8.13 -1.53 -5.61
CA HIS A 36 7.15 -1.95 -4.60
C HIS A 36 5.94 -1.05 -4.70
N HIS A 37 4.75 -1.65 -4.69
CA HIS A 37 3.54 -0.92 -4.37
C HIS A 37 3.61 -0.55 -2.89
N ILE A 38 3.34 0.72 -2.59
CA ILE A 38 3.13 1.18 -1.23
C ILE A 38 1.66 1.48 -1.07
N GLU A 39 1.04 0.90 -0.06
CA GLU A 39 -0.25 1.33 0.46
C GLU A 39 -0.07 1.89 1.87
N ALA A 40 -0.62 3.07 2.10
CA ALA A 40 -0.67 3.71 3.41
C ALA A 40 -2.14 3.84 3.83
N ILE A 41 -2.52 3.11 4.87
CA ILE A 41 -3.87 3.17 5.43
C ILE A 41 -3.82 3.97 6.73
N ALA A 42 -4.58 5.07 6.79
CA ALA A 42 -4.71 5.87 8.00
C ALA A 42 -5.39 5.04 9.08
N VAL A 43 -4.82 5.05 10.28
CA VAL A 43 -5.31 4.28 11.41
C VAL A 43 -5.56 5.16 12.61
N THR A 44 -6.59 4.79 13.36
CA THR A 44 -6.85 5.29 14.70
C THR A 44 -6.53 4.19 15.70
N GLY A 45 -6.12 4.59 16.91
CA GLY A 45 -5.91 3.61 17.97
C GLY A 45 -5.86 4.24 19.35
N VAL A 46 -6.55 3.60 20.28
CA VAL A 46 -6.58 3.90 21.72
C VAL A 46 -6.53 2.55 22.46
N ASP A 47 -5.74 2.46 23.51
CA ASP A 47 -5.67 1.28 24.41
C ASP A 47 -5.44 -0.07 23.71
N GLY A 48 -4.43 -0.14 22.84
CA GLY A 48 -3.99 -1.38 22.18
C GLY A 48 -4.86 -1.86 21.03
N HIS A 49 -5.97 -1.16 20.75
CA HIS A 49 -6.80 -1.41 19.58
C HIS A 49 -6.39 -0.46 18.46
N GLN A 50 -6.24 -0.99 17.25
CA GLN A 50 -5.94 -0.23 16.05
C GLN A 50 -6.96 -0.61 14.97
N ALA A 51 -7.58 0.39 14.35
CA ALA A 51 -8.55 0.25 13.27
C ALA A 51 -8.29 1.31 12.19
N ALA A 52 -8.79 1.09 10.98
CA ALA A 52 -8.72 2.10 9.94
C ALA A 52 -9.52 3.36 10.35
N GLU A 53 -9.05 4.54 9.95
CA GLU A 53 -9.83 5.79 10.10
C GLU A 53 -11.09 5.75 9.23
N ALA A 54 -11.02 5.10 8.07
CA ALA A 54 -12.16 4.81 7.21
C ALA A 54 -12.56 3.33 7.37
N PRO A 55 -13.75 2.99 7.90
CA PRO A 55 -14.15 1.61 8.16
C PRO A 55 -14.13 0.68 6.93
N ALA A 56 -14.29 1.24 5.72
CA ALA A 56 -14.19 0.49 4.47
C ALA A 56 -12.79 -0.13 4.24
N LEU A 57 -11.76 0.36 4.95
CA LEU A 57 -10.38 -0.11 4.83
C LEU A 57 -10.01 -1.13 5.92
N ASP A 58 -10.88 -1.42 6.89
CA ASP A 58 -10.59 -2.42 7.94
C ASP A 58 -10.39 -3.81 7.33
N GLU A 59 -11.17 -4.17 6.30
CA GLU A 59 -10.99 -5.42 5.56
C GLU A 59 -9.60 -5.50 4.90
N SER A 60 -9.09 -4.38 4.37
CA SER A 60 -7.74 -4.34 3.82
C SER A 60 -6.68 -4.56 4.89
N LEU A 61 -6.84 -3.95 6.08
CA LEU A 61 -5.93 -4.18 7.21
C LEU A 61 -5.95 -5.65 7.68
N ASP A 62 -7.11 -6.28 7.70
CA ASP A 62 -7.26 -7.71 8.05
C ASP A 62 -6.61 -8.63 7.02
N LEU A 63 -6.81 -8.36 5.72
CA LEU A 63 -6.14 -9.11 4.65
C LEU A 63 -4.62 -9.03 4.78
N TYR A 64 -4.08 -7.86 5.12
CA TYR A 64 -2.64 -7.72 5.34
C TYR A 64 -2.14 -8.43 6.59
N LEU A 65 -2.93 -8.49 7.68
CA LEU A 65 -2.59 -9.32 8.85
C LEU A 65 -2.42 -10.78 8.44
N GLU A 66 -3.40 -11.32 7.71
CA GLU A 66 -3.39 -12.71 7.27
C GLU A 66 -2.22 -12.99 6.35
N ALA A 67 -1.93 -12.10 5.40
CA ALA A 67 -0.86 -12.27 4.43
C ALA A 67 0.55 -12.11 5.03
N SER A 68 0.73 -11.23 6.01
CA SER A 68 2.03 -10.93 6.61
C SER A 68 2.35 -11.75 7.87
N ALA A 69 1.37 -12.48 8.40
CA ALA A 69 1.43 -13.11 9.72
C ALA A 69 1.85 -12.13 10.84
N ALA A 70 1.52 -10.85 10.67
CA ALA A 70 1.74 -9.81 11.67
C ALA A 70 0.63 -9.82 12.72
N GLU A 71 0.86 -9.13 13.84
CA GLU A 71 -0.11 -8.94 14.92
C GLU A 71 -0.40 -7.44 15.10
N ARG A 72 -1.65 -7.09 15.45
CA ARG A 72 -2.00 -5.71 15.84
C ARG A 72 -1.52 -5.43 17.28
N PRO A 73 -1.16 -4.17 17.61
CA PRO A 73 -1.14 -3.02 16.72
C PRO A 73 0.11 -3.01 15.82
N PHE A 74 -0.07 -2.60 14.56
CA PHE A 74 1.02 -2.35 13.64
C PHE A 74 1.80 -1.09 14.02
N ASP A 75 3.11 -1.11 13.72
CA ASP A 75 3.91 0.10 13.70
C ASP A 75 3.35 1.13 12.71
N THR A 76 3.44 2.40 13.07
CA THR A 76 2.88 3.49 12.26
C THR A 76 3.92 4.53 11.88
N VAL A 77 3.69 5.17 10.73
CA VAL A 77 4.44 6.33 10.26
C VAL A 77 3.53 7.55 10.25
N ALA A 78 4.04 8.68 10.71
CA ALA A 78 3.33 9.95 10.64
C ALA A 78 3.49 10.58 9.25
N ILE A 79 2.37 10.91 8.59
CA ILE A 79 2.32 11.69 7.35
C ILE A 79 1.40 12.89 7.63
N GLY A 80 1.98 14.08 7.70
CA GLY A 80 1.27 15.24 8.23
C GLY A 80 0.88 15.03 9.70
N GLU A 81 -0.41 15.21 10.01
CA GLU A 81 -0.97 15.04 11.36
C GLU A 81 -1.54 13.64 11.61
N ARG A 82 -1.58 12.78 10.58
CA ARG A 82 -2.17 11.44 10.63
C ARG A 82 -1.12 10.34 10.75
N ARG A 83 -1.53 9.21 11.31
CA ARG A 83 -0.70 8.00 11.44
C ARG A 83 -1.19 6.94 10.46
N TYR A 84 -0.25 6.31 9.78
CA TYR A 84 -0.51 5.32 8.75
C TYR A 84 0.23 4.02 9.05
N VAL A 85 -0.41 2.91 8.73
CA VAL A 85 0.28 1.63 8.52
C VAL A 85 0.71 1.57 7.06
N LEU A 86 1.96 1.18 6.81
CA LEU A 86 2.51 1.04 5.46
C LEU A 86 2.62 -0.42 5.08
N PHE A 87 2.03 -0.79 3.95
CA PHE A 87 2.17 -2.09 3.32
C PHE A 87 3.02 -1.94 2.07
N LEU A 88 4.04 -2.80 1.94
CA LEU A 88 4.95 -2.80 0.81
C LEU A 88 4.90 -4.17 0.14
N THR A 89 4.49 -4.18 -1.13
CA THR A 89 4.39 -5.41 -1.92
C THR A 89 5.32 -5.28 -3.13
N PRO A 90 6.35 -6.14 -3.27
CA PRO A 90 7.22 -6.11 -4.44
C PRO A 90 6.41 -6.47 -5.68
N PHE A 91 6.66 -5.77 -6.79
CA PHE A 91 6.10 -6.12 -8.09
C PHE A 91 7.15 -6.02 -9.18
N SER A 92 6.93 -6.79 -10.24
CA SER A 92 7.66 -6.65 -11.49
C SER A 92 6.69 -6.08 -12.51
N ALA A 93 7.01 -4.91 -13.06
CA ALA A 93 6.42 -4.48 -14.32
C ALA A 93 7.02 -5.35 -15.42
N SER A 94 6.66 -6.64 -15.48
CA SER A 94 7.00 -7.47 -16.61
C SER A 94 6.32 -6.87 -17.83
N THR A 95 7.10 -6.19 -18.68
CA THR A 95 6.76 -6.06 -20.09
C THR A 95 6.54 -7.47 -20.58
N TRP A 96 5.28 -7.86 -20.77
CA TRP A 96 4.96 -9.06 -21.51
C TRP A 96 5.69 -8.92 -22.85
N ARG A 97 6.64 -9.82 -23.13
CA ARG A 97 7.12 -9.94 -24.50
C ARG A 97 5.92 -10.47 -25.27
N ALA A 98 5.53 -9.80 -26.35
CA ALA A 98 4.62 -10.38 -27.32
C ALA A 98 5.10 -11.80 -27.64
N ALA A 99 4.17 -12.75 -27.66
CA ALA A 99 4.50 -14.10 -28.11
C ALA A 99 5.18 -13.97 -29.49
N PRO A 100 6.29 -14.68 -29.74
CA PRO A 100 6.88 -14.69 -31.07
C PRO A 100 5.79 -15.09 -32.07
N GLU A 101 5.67 -14.35 -33.18
CA GLU A 101 4.73 -14.71 -34.25
C GLU A 101 5.03 -16.15 -34.68
N GLU A 102 4.00 -17.00 -34.71
CA GLU A 102 4.16 -18.35 -35.22
C GLU A 102 4.69 -18.27 -36.65
N PRO A 103 5.74 -19.03 -37.00
CA PRO A 103 6.24 -19.03 -38.37
C PRO A 103 5.11 -19.48 -39.29
N GLU A 104 4.84 -18.71 -40.34
CA GLU A 104 3.92 -19.12 -41.40
C GLU A 104 4.38 -20.49 -41.93
N GLU A 105 3.53 -21.51 -41.78
CA GLU A 105 3.79 -22.83 -42.34
C GLU A 105 3.95 -22.71 -43.89
N PRO A 106 4.94 -23.39 -44.48
CA PRO A 106 5.30 -23.25 -45.89
C PRO A 106 4.25 -23.78 -46.88
#